data_AF-A0A2V5HWS6-F1
#
_entry.id   AF-A0A2V5HWS6-F1
#
_cell.length_a   1.000
_cell.length_b   1.000
_cell.length_c   1.000
_cell.angle_alpha   90.00
_cell.angle_beta   90.00
_cell.angle_gamma   90.00
#
_symmetry.space_group_name_H-M   'P 1'
#
loop_
_entity.id
_entity.type
_entity.pdbx_description
1 polymer ?
#
loop_
_entity_poly.entity_id
_entity_poly.type
_entity_poly.pdbx_seq_one_letter_code
_entity_poly.pdbx_strand_id
1 'polypeptide(L)'
;MGAKEEKLVLQGWDHWTATRLRPLRLRQLATASPTVQVQGPHEESKPDHRQRLSLQLPLIPRDTDTLIIQNDTPSDAEWAILGLHFPLIRNLEIHTGYNEDLNDRHIPPHWPLSRLLISSASGTLTQTPFIRQGRVSHLILDHTSGVRFEGPDNQELQRRHKDAIARGEAKPEYITVHKGTPEERKIEVVFLPLLAMAWLDAKYGGSNCSELDPDNTPPTQHEVNLQTLEIVENDALCTFARMTLALPHVVGNTSALHLSSTNGCCEFQKTNEKMFVQFLPQMENLKTLQLSVGEVFRDESHLLGLYRLFPRTLTTLRLRGPAMLTQSDRWKEWEEAFASRTFLPGLRRLSIQMDLCYEDRERDSASWPLKRRTEPPEEMRLAANAACERLGALARSRGVSVEEMQDWGRLRV
;
A
#
# COMPACT_ATOMS: atom_id res chain seq x y z
N MET A 1 33.38 22.40 -26.75
CA MET A 1 32.28 22.84 -25.88
C MET A 1 31.39 21.64 -25.63
N GLY A 2 31.54 21.01 -24.47
CA GLY A 2 30.87 19.76 -24.13
C GLY A 2 29.39 20.01 -23.85
N ALA A 3 28.53 19.40 -24.65
CA ALA A 3 27.11 19.31 -24.35
C ALA A 3 26.96 18.40 -23.12
N LYS A 4 26.46 18.95 -22.01
CA LYS A 4 25.97 18.16 -20.90
C LYS A 4 24.76 17.37 -21.40
N GLU A 5 24.87 16.04 -21.47
CA GLU A 5 23.71 15.16 -21.50
C GLU A 5 22.95 15.35 -20.18
N GLU A 6 21.89 16.15 -20.19
CA GLU A 6 20.91 16.14 -19.11
C GLU A 6 20.01 14.91 -19.30
N LYS A 7 20.28 13.88 -18.50
CA LYS A 7 19.44 12.70 -18.38
C LYS A 7 18.39 12.97 -17.31
N LEU A 8 17.12 12.82 -17.67
CA LEU A 8 16.02 12.85 -16.72
C LEU A 8 15.62 11.40 -16.44
N VAL A 9 16.11 10.85 -15.32
CA VAL A 9 15.52 9.64 -14.78
C VAL A 9 14.25 10.10 -14.08
N LEU A 10 13.08 9.81 -14.65
CA LEU A 10 11.82 9.97 -13.93
C LEU A 10 11.76 8.84 -12.89
N GLN A 11 12.40 9.09 -11.74
CA GLN A 11 12.19 8.36 -10.50
C GLN A 11 10.94 8.95 -9.86
N GLY A 12 9.80 8.33 -10.11
CA GLY A 12 8.53 8.78 -9.57
C GLY A 12 7.40 8.62 -10.57
N TRP A 13 6.20 8.40 -10.05
CA TRP A 13 4.95 8.31 -10.80
C TRP A 13 4.49 9.70 -11.33
N ASP A 14 5.44 10.59 -11.56
CA ASP A 14 5.26 12.05 -11.47
C ASP A 14 4.90 12.74 -12.78
N HIS A 15 4.41 12.00 -13.78
CA HIS A 15 3.69 12.61 -14.91
C HIS A 15 2.24 12.16 -15.03
N TRP A 16 1.75 11.36 -14.08
CA TRP A 16 0.41 10.80 -14.15
C TRP A 16 -0.40 10.92 -12.85
N THR A 17 0.20 11.35 -11.74
CA THR A 17 -0.48 11.55 -10.44
C THR A 17 -0.39 12.98 -9.92
N ALA A 18 -0.71 13.98 -10.74
CA ALA A 18 -1.05 15.31 -10.23
C ALA A 18 -2.48 15.32 -9.63
N THR A 19 -2.73 14.46 -8.64
CA THR A 19 -3.85 14.72 -7.73
C THR A 19 -3.37 15.88 -6.87
N ARG A 20 -4.02 17.05 -6.96
CA ARG A 20 -3.83 18.13 -5.99
C ARG A 20 -4.08 17.52 -4.59
N LEU A 21 -3.00 17.15 -3.90
CA LEU A 21 -3.03 16.79 -2.51
C LEU A 21 -3.58 18.03 -1.79
N ARG A 22 -4.83 17.96 -1.35
CA ARG A 22 -5.32 18.89 -0.33
C ARG A 22 -4.34 18.79 0.83
N PRO A 23 -3.99 19.91 1.49
CA PRO A 23 -3.07 19.87 2.60
C PRO A 23 -3.55 18.81 3.59
N LEU A 24 -2.71 17.79 3.81
CA LEU A 24 -2.89 16.81 4.86
C LEU A 24 -3.14 17.61 6.13
N ARG A 25 -4.39 17.60 6.62
CA ARG A 25 -4.71 18.20 7.91
C ARG A 25 -4.01 17.35 8.96
N LEU A 26 -2.78 17.75 9.30
CA LEU A 26 -2.10 17.39 10.53
C LEU A 26 -3.07 17.71 11.67
N ARG A 27 -3.58 16.68 12.32
CA ARG A 27 -4.15 16.83 13.67
C ARG A 27 -3.06 16.51 14.67
N GLN A 28 -2.91 17.46 15.59
CA GLN A 28 -2.00 17.49 16.72
C GLN A 28 -2.06 16.17 17.50
N LEU A 29 -0.90 15.52 17.63
CA LEU A 29 -0.67 14.49 18.63
C LEU A 29 -0.59 15.17 20.00
N ALA A 30 -1.35 14.63 20.96
CA ALA A 30 -1.00 14.70 22.36
C ALA A 30 0.45 14.19 22.50
N THR A 31 1.35 15.02 23.03
CA THR A 31 2.83 14.91 22.98
C THR A 31 3.37 14.68 21.56
N ALA A 32 3.94 15.72 20.95
CA ALA A 32 4.52 15.64 19.61
C ALA A 32 5.59 14.54 19.56
N SER A 33 5.30 13.43 18.88
CA SER A 33 6.29 12.38 18.62
C SER A 33 7.51 12.98 17.92
N PRO A 34 8.74 12.62 18.33
CA PRO A 34 9.94 13.16 17.72
C PRO A 34 9.95 12.98 16.21
N THR A 35 10.09 14.11 15.51
CA THR A 35 10.15 14.14 14.05
C THR A 35 11.53 14.60 13.62
N VAL A 36 12.13 13.87 12.68
CA VAL A 36 13.43 14.18 12.10
C VAL A 36 13.26 14.48 10.61
N GLN A 37 13.98 15.51 10.15
CA GLN A 37 14.12 15.84 8.75
C GLN A 37 15.45 15.29 8.23
N VAL A 38 15.37 14.50 7.17
CA VAL A 38 16.54 13.94 6.46
C VAL A 38 16.70 14.61 5.10
N GLN A 39 17.90 14.55 4.54
CA GLN A 39 18.21 15.05 3.20
C GLN A 39 18.16 13.95 2.13
N GLY A 40 18.30 12.70 2.56
CA GLY A 40 18.10 11.52 1.73
C GLY A 40 19.24 11.15 0.78
N PRO A 41 19.11 10.02 0.07
CA PRO A 41 20.21 9.41 -0.69
C PRO A 41 20.74 10.31 -1.81
N HIS A 42 19.89 11.11 -2.45
CA HIS A 42 20.28 11.96 -3.58
C HIS A 42 21.21 13.11 -3.19
N GLU A 43 21.21 13.48 -1.92
CA GLU A 43 21.96 14.60 -1.39
C GLU A 43 23.21 14.17 -0.61
N GLU A 44 23.51 12.86 -0.57
CA GLU A 44 24.60 12.30 0.24
C GLU A 44 25.99 12.85 -0.13
N SER A 45 26.16 13.30 -1.38
CA SER A 45 27.40 13.93 -1.85
C SER A 45 27.63 15.35 -1.32
N LYS A 46 26.62 15.99 -0.72
CA LYS A 46 26.75 17.36 -0.20
C LYS A 46 27.60 17.39 1.08
N PRO A 47 28.49 18.39 1.23
CA PRO A 47 29.38 18.47 2.39
C PRO A 47 28.64 18.68 3.73
N ASP A 48 27.45 19.27 3.70
CA ASP A 48 26.61 19.52 4.88
C ASP A 48 25.62 18.39 5.20
N HIS A 49 25.58 17.31 4.39
CA HIS A 49 24.59 16.23 4.46
C HIS A 49 24.40 15.67 5.88
N ARG A 50 25.51 15.29 6.52
CA ARG A 50 25.49 14.75 7.89
C ARG A 50 25.24 15.81 8.96
N GLN A 51 25.59 17.07 8.69
CA GLN A 51 25.57 18.14 9.67
C GLN A 51 24.13 18.51 10.04
N ARG A 52 23.22 18.55 9.07
CA ARG A 52 21.81 18.91 9.33
C ARG A 52 21.11 17.94 10.26
N LEU A 53 21.32 16.64 10.05
CA LEU A 53 20.80 15.63 10.96
C LEU A 53 21.46 15.75 12.34
N SER A 54 22.78 15.90 12.38
CA SER A 54 23.55 16.00 13.64
C SER A 54 23.15 17.20 14.52
N LEU A 55 22.65 18.29 13.94
CA LEU A 55 22.14 19.46 14.68
C LEU A 55 20.76 19.23 15.30
N GLN A 56 19.93 18.35 14.71
CA GLN A 56 18.59 18.04 15.20
C GLN A 56 18.62 17.07 16.38
N LEU A 57 19.48 16.05 16.31
CA LEU A 57 19.44 14.91 17.23
C LEU A 57 19.63 15.28 18.71
N PRO A 58 20.54 16.20 19.11
CA PRO A 58 20.69 16.58 20.51
C PRO A 58 19.42 17.19 21.14
N LEU A 59 18.48 17.67 20.32
CA LEU A 59 17.22 18.25 20.77
C LEU A 59 16.13 17.19 21.01
N ILE A 60 16.40 15.94 20.64
CA ILE A 60 15.46 14.82 20.77
C ILE A 60 15.93 13.90 21.90
N PRO A 61 15.04 13.51 22.84
CA PRO A 61 15.39 12.54 23.87
C PRO A 61 15.85 11.21 23.26
N ARG A 62 17.04 10.74 23.64
CA ARG A 62 17.63 9.49 23.14
C ARG A 62 16.82 8.26 23.51
N ASP A 63 16.09 8.32 24.62
CA ASP A 63 15.25 7.25 25.16
C ASP A 63 13.84 7.21 24.54
N THR A 64 13.57 8.01 23.51
CA THR A 64 12.32 7.89 22.76
C THR A 64 12.17 6.51 22.14
N ASP A 65 10.93 6.02 22.11
CA ASP A 65 10.55 4.77 21.49
C ASP A 65 9.88 4.97 20.12
N THR A 66 9.64 6.22 19.72
CA THR A 66 8.87 6.57 18.53
C THR A 66 9.63 7.61 17.71
N LEU A 67 9.82 7.30 16.43
CA LEU A 67 10.52 8.17 15.49
C LEU A 67 9.69 8.36 14.22
N ILE A 68 9.48 9.61 13.83
CA ILE A 68 8.86 9.98 12.56
C ILE A 68 9.91 10.61 11.66
N ILE A 69 10.07 10.06 10.46
CA ILE A 69 10.95 10.58 9.40
C ILE A 69 10.05 11.15 8.31
N GLN A 70 10.27 12.41 7.93
CA GLN A 70 9.42 13.12 6.98
C GLN A 70 10.18 13.65 5.78
N ASN A 71 9.42 13.90 4.72
CA ASN A 71 9.78 14.58 3.47
C ASN A 71 10.75 13.82 2.55
N ASP A 72 11.54 12.89 3.07
CA ASP A 72 12.37 11.97 2.29
C ASP A 72 12.70 10.71 3.12
N THR A 73 13.34 9.73 2.49
CA THR A 73 13.93 8.58 3.19
C THR A 73 15.38 8.84 3.57
N PRO A 74 15.91 8.25 4.65
CA PRO A 74 17.30 8.46 5.03
C PRO A 74 18.26 7.81 4.02
N SER A 75 19.37 8.49 3.74
CA SER A 75 20.57 7.87 3.16
C SER A 75 21.22 6.86 4.09
N ASP A 76 22.17 6.07 3.59
CA ASP A 76 22.92 5.09 4.39
C ASP A 76 23.69 5.76 5.53
N ALA A 77 24.30 6.92 5.26
CA ALA A 77 24.96 7.72 6.29
C ALA A 77 23.99 8.21 7.38
N GLU A 78 22.80 8.65 7.00
CA GLU A 78 21.78 9.13 7.95
C GLU A 78 21.21 7.98 8.78
N TRP A 79 20.95 6.81 8.17
CA TRP A 79 20.56 5.61 8.89
C TRP A 79 21.58 5.22 9.96
N ALA A 80 22.88 5.26 9.63
CA ALA A 80 23.94 4.98 10.60
C ALA A 80 23.94 5.97 11.77
N ILE A 81 23.74 7.27 11.50
CA ILE A 81 23.66 8.31 12.53
C ILE A 81 22.44 8.10 13.44
N LEU A 82 21.27 7.84 12.84
CA LEU A 82 20.02 7.57 13.57
C LEU A 82 20.17 6.34 14.47
N GLY A 83 20.71 5.24 13.93
CA GLY A 83 20.91 4.00 14.66
C GLY A 83 21.87 4.13 15.85
N LEU A 84 22.91 4.95 15.73
CA LEU A 84 23.85 5.24 16.83
C LEU A 84 23.21 6.12 17.91
N HIS A 85 22.36 7.06 17.51
CA HIS A 85 21.77 8.02 18.43
C HIS A 85 20.64 7.40 19.26
N PHE A 86 19.70 6.71 18.59
CA PHE A 86 18.53 6.08 19.19
C PHE A 86 18.76 4.58 19.43
N PRO A 87 18.73 4.09 20.68
CA PRO A 87 18.94 2.69 20.97
C PRO A 87 17.65 1.85 20.97
N LEU A 88 16.47 2.45 21.12
CA LEU A 88 15.24 1.75 21.54
C LEU A 88 13.98 2.09 20.72
N ILE A 89 14.11 2.48 19.45
CA ILE A 89 12.94 2.75 18.61
C ILE A 89 12.10 1.47 18.47
N ARG A 90 10.81 1.59 18.83
CA ARG A 90 9.78 0.56 18.72
C ARG A 90 8.75 0.89 17.64
N ASN A 91 8.46 2.18 17.45
CA ASN A 91 7.51 2.69 16.47
C ASN A 91 8.24 3.58 15.48
N LEU A 92 8.33 3.14 14.22
CA LEU A 92 8.97 3.90 13.15
C LEU A 92 7.93 4.28 12.11
N GLU A 93 7.88 5.56 11.76
CA GLU A 93 7.11 6.06 10.62
C GLU A 93 8.05 6.70 9.60
N ILE A 94 7.97 6.25 8.35
CA ILE A 94 8.76 6.75 7.23
C ILE A 94 7.79 7.33 6.20
N HIS A 95 7.87 8.64 5.99
CA HIS A 95 7.09 9.35 4.97
C HIS A 95 8.03 9.76 3.85
N THR A 96 8.06 9.01 2.75
CA THR A 96 9.06 9.14 1.67
C THR A 96 8.95 10.45 0.88
N GLY A 97 7.85 11.19 1.05
CA GLY A 97 7.60 12.43 0.31
C GLY A 97 7.57 12.19 -1.20
N TYR A 98 8.01 13.20 -1.96
CA TYR A 98 8.01 13.20 -3.43
C TYR A 98 9.06 12.27 -4.05
N ASN A 99 10.06 11.85 -3.28
CA ASN A 99 11.11 10.98 -3.81
C ASN A 99 10.58 9.56 -4.11
N GLU A 100 9.57 9.12 -3.34
CA GLU A 100 8.91 7.81 -3.45
C GLU A 100 9.83 6.57 -3.28
N ASP A 101 11.15 6.72 -3.31
CA ASP A 101 12.16 5.70 -3.04
C ASP A 101 12.28 5.44 -1.52
N LEU A 102 12.44 4.18 -1.13
CA LEU A 102 12.29 3.74 0.26
C LEU A 102 13.61 3.67 1.06
N ASN A 103 14.72 3.30 0.42
CA ASN A 103 16.03 3.02 1.05
C ASN A 103 15.97 2.34 2.44
N ASP A 104 15.16 1.29 2.60
CA ASP A 104 14.89 0.63 3.90
C ASP A 104 15.90 -0.45 4.30
N ARG A 105 16.84 -0.79 3.42
CA ARG A 105 17.85 -1.83 3.68
C ARG A 105 18.65 -1.58 4.96
N HIS A 106 18.89 -0.31 5.28
CA HIS A 106 19.76 0.12 6.37
C HIS A 106 19.00 0.59 7.62
N ILE A 107 17.68 0.31 7.71
CA ILE A 107 16.96 0.48 8.97
C ILE A 107 17.74 -0.26 10.08
N PRO A 108 18.11 0.41 11.19
CA PRO A 108 19.01 -0.16 12.18
C PRO A 108 18.50 -1.50 12.74
N PRO A 109 19.27 -2.59 12.57
CA PRO A 109 18.77 -3.94 12.87
C PRO A 109 18.66 -4.21 14.37
N HIS A 110 19.32 -3.42 15.22
CA HIS A 110 19.24 -3.52 16.68
C HIS A 110 17.98 -2.86 17.26
N TRP A 111 17.21 -2.12 16.47
CA TRP A 111 15.98 -1.50 16.95
C TRP A 111 14.91 -2.56 17.22
N PRO A 112 14.27 -2.55 18.42
CA PRO A 112 13.20 -3.48 18.77
C PRO A 112 11.86 -3.05 18.16
N LEU A 113 11.81 -2.88 16.83
CA LEU A 113 10.63 -2.40 16.11
C LEU A 113 9.44 -3.35 16.30
N SER A 114 8.37 -2.83 16.89
CA SER A 114 7.06 -3.49 16.99
C SER A 114 6.09 -2.98 15.92
N ARG A 115 6.21 -1.71 15.53
CA ARG A 115 5.35 -1.07 14.53
C ARG A 115 6.20 -0.34 13.48
N LEU A 116 5.89 -0.60 12.21
CA LEU A 116 6.49 0.08 11.07
C LEU A 116 5.40 0.63 10.15
N LEU A 117 5.45 1.94 9.91
CA LEU A 117 4.61 2.62 8.91
C LEU A 117 5.50 3.14 7.79
N ILE A 118 5.16 2.78 6.56
CA ILE A 118 5.75 3.34 5.34
C ILE A 118 4.65 4.06 4.59
N SER A 119 4.83 5.35 4.36
CA SER A 119 3.89 6.19 3.62
C SER A 119 4.49 6.70 2.32
N SER A 120 3.67 6.72 1.27
CA SER A 120 3.96 7.32 -0.04
C SER A 120 5.05 6.63 -0.88
N ALA A 121 5.65 5.53 -0.39
CA ALA A 121 6.64 4.78 -1.16
C ALA A 121 6.00 4.19 -2.43
N SER A 122 6.68 4.33 -3.57
CA SER A 122 6.08 4.00 -4.87
C SER A 122 7.07 3.30 -5.80
N GLY A 123 6.65 2.20 -6.42
CA GLY A 123 7.41 1.47 -7.43
C GLY A 123 8.76 0.91 -6.96
N THR A 124 9.02 0.89 -5.66
CA THR A 124 10.30 0.51 -5.06
C THR A 124 10.28 -0.90 -4.46
N LEU A 125 11.46 -1.49 -4.26
CA LEU A 125 11.63 -2.79 -3.63
C LEU A 125 11.83 -2.60 -2.12
N THR A 126 10.99 -3.25 -1.32
CA THR A 126 11.22 -3.38 0.12
C THR A 126 12.37 -4.35 0.37
N GLN A 127 13.38 -3.89 1.11
CA GLN A 127 14.60 -4.66 1.38
C GLN A 127 14.79 -4.96 2.86
N THR A 128 14.01 -4.33 3.72
CA THR A 128 14.19 -4.47 5.16
C THR A 128 13.77 -5.86 5.67
N PRO A 129 14.59 -6.52 6.51
CA PRO A 129 14.21 -7.78 7.13
C PRO A 129 13.00 -7.62 8.06
N PHE A 130 12.71 -6.41 8.54
CA PHE A 130 11.52 -6.13 9.35
C PHE A 130 10.22 -6.49 8.62
N ILE A 131 10.19 -6.32 7.30
CA ILE A 131 9.06 -6.70 6.44
C ILE A 131 9.27 -8.11 5.85
N ARG A 132 10.40 -8.35 5.19
CA ARG A 132 10.65 -9.61 4.45
C ARG A 132 10.67 -10.85 5.35
N GLN A 133 11.03 -10.69 6.62
CA GLN A 133 11.04 -11.79 7.61
C GLN A 133 9.94 -11.63 8.66
N GLY A 134 9.07 -10.61 8.53
CA GLY A 134 7.93 -10.38 9.42
C GLY A 134 8.32 -10.12 10.87
N ARG A 135 9.40 -9.35 11.12
CA ARG A 135 9.90 -9.11 12.49
C ARG A 135 9.07 -8.10 13.29
N VAL A 136 8.29 -7.26 12.61
CA VAL A 136 7.36 -6.31 13.26
C VAL A 136 6.02 -6.98 13.54
N SER A 137 5.36 -6.58 14.63
CA SER A 137 4.01 -7.05 14.95
C SER A 137 2.91 -6.32 14.18
N HIS A 138 3.19 -5.09 13.73
CA HIS A 138 2.25 -4.22 13.05
C HIS A 138 2.92 -3.51 11.88
N LEU A 139 2.47 -3.81 10.66
CA LEU A 139 2.93 -3.17 9.43
C LEU A 139 1.80 -2.33 8.82
N ILE A 140 2.12 -1.08 8.46
CA ILE A 140 1.21 -0.17 7.77
C ILE A 140 1.87 0.31 6.49
N LEU A 141 1.23 0.06 5.36
CA LEU A 141 1.61 0.58 4.05
C LEU A 141 0.54 1.60 3.63
N ASP A 142 0.87 2.87 3.79
CA ASP A 142 -0.07 3.99 3.61
C ASP A 142 0.20 4.73 2.30
N HIS A 143 -0.79 4.77 1.41
CA HIS A 143 -0.66 5.37 0.08
C HIS A 143 0.57 4.85 -0.68
N THR A 144 0.94 3.59 -0.50
CA THR A 144 2.00 2.96 -1.29
C THR A 144 1.46 2.49 -2.63
N SER A 145 2.19 2.68 -3.73
CA SER A 145 1.74 2.23 -5.06
C SER A 145 2.79 1.39 -5.75
N GLY A 146 2.43 0.17 -6.18
CA GLY A 146 3.35 -0.67 -6.95
C GLY A 146 4.64 -1.09 -6.21
N VAL A 147 4.65 -1.02 -4.87
CA VAL A 147 5.75 -1.55 -4.05
C VAL A 147 5.94 -3.04 -4.28
N ARG A 148 7.20 -3.47 -4.28
CA ARG A 148 7.62 -4.86 -4.50
C ARG A 148 8.21 -5.46 -3.22
N PHE A 149 8.10 -6.78 -3.08
CA PHE A 149 8.63 -7.55 -1.95
C PHE A 149 9.63 -8.63 -2.38
N GLU A 150 9.97 -8.64 -3.67
CA GLU A 150 10.98 -9.51 -4.26
C GLU A 150 11.39 -8.99 -5.64
N GLY A 151 12.46 -9.58 -6.17
CA GLY A 151 12.97 -9.30 -7.50
C GLY A 151 14.01 -8.18 -7.54
N PRO A 152 14.33 -7.67 -8.73
CA PRO A 152 15.35 -6.65 -8.91
C PRO A 152 14.92 -5.30 -8.31
N ASP A 153 15.90 -4.60 -7.75
CA ASP A 153 15.76 -3.20 -7.39
C ASP A 153 15.67 -2.29 -8.62
N ASN A 154 15.41 -1.01 -8.39
CA ASN A 154 15.23 -0.02 -9.46
C ASN A 154 16.50 0.17 -10.30
N GLN A 155 17.69 0.07 -9.71
CA GLN A 155 18.96 0.23 -10.43
C GLN A 155 19.21 -0.96 -11.36
N GLU A 156 18.96 -2.17 -10.87
CA GLU A 156 19.09 -3.40 -11.63
C GLU A 156 18.07 -3.46 -12.78
N LEU A 157 16.82 -3.03 -12.56
CA LEU A 157 15.83 -2.90 -13.64
C LEU A 157 16.30 -1.96 -14.75
N GLN A 158 16.81 -0.79 -14.39
CA GLN A 158 17.36 0.15 -15.37
C GLN A 158 18.55 -0.42 -16.12
N ARG A 159 19.47 -1.08 -15.41
CA ARG A 159 20.66 -1.70 -16.01
C ARG A 159 20.27 -2.78 -17.02
N ARG A 160 19.37 -3.69 -16.64
CA ARG A 160 18.86 -4.75 -17.53
C ARG A 160 18.17 -4.19 -18.77
N HIS A 161 17.40 -3.11 -18.61
CA HIS A 161 16.73 -2.47 -19.73
C HIS A 161 17.74 -1.84 -20.72
N LYS A 162 18.78 -1.17 -20.22
CA LYS A 162 19.87 -0.65 -21.05
C LYS A 162 20.58 -1.77 -21.82
N ASP A 163 20.88 -2.88 -21.14
CA ASP A 163 21.50 -4.03 -21.79
C ASP A 163 20.59 -4.63 -22.88
N ALA A 164 19.28 -4.70 -22.64
CA ALA A 164 18.30 -5.17 -23.63
C ALA A 164 18.20 -4.25 -24.85
N ILE A 165 18.25 -2.93 -24.65
CA ILE A 165 18.34 -1.95 -25.75
C ILE A 165 19.61 -2.18 -26.55
N ALA A 166 20.76 -2.35 -25.88
CA ALA A 166 22.04 -2.59 -26.55
C ALA A 166 22.06 -3.89 -27.37
N ARG A 167 21.31 -4.92 -26.93
CA ARG A 167 21.11 -6.18 -27.69
C ARG A 167 20.05 -6.09 -28.79
N GLY A 168 19.28 -5.01 -28.87
CA GLY A 168 18.19 -4.84 -29.83
C GLY A 168 16.89 -5.58 -29.44
N GLU A 169 16.77 -6.03 -28.20
CA GLU A 169 15.59 -6.73 -27.65
C GLU A 169 14.50 -5.76 -27.16
N ALA A 170 14.88 -4.52 -26.85
CA ALA A 170 13.97 -3.46 -26.39
C ALA A 170 14.22 -2.16 -27.19
N LYS A 171 13.21 -1.29 -27.24
CA LYS A 171 13.31 0.02 -27.88
C LYS A 171 13.49 1.11 -26.82
N PRO A 172 14.42 2.05 -27.02
CA PRO A 172 14.49 3.23 -26.17
C PRO A 172 13.26 4.12 -26.38
N GLU A 173 12.73 4.66 -25.29
CA GLU A 173 11.61 5.60 -25.31
C GLU A 173 12.12 7.02 -25.11
N TYR A 174 11.51 7.99 -25.81
CA TYR A 174 11.93 9.38 -25.77
C TYR A 174 10.73 10.31 -25.62
N ILE A 175 10.89 11.36 -24.82
CA ILE A 175 10.01 12.52 -24.81
C ILE A 175 10.70 13.66 -25.53
N THR A 176 9.99 14.31 -26.46
CA THR A 176 10.46 15.54 -27.10
C THR A 176 10.04 16.74 -26.24
N VAL A 177 11.03 17.46 -25.71
CA VAL A 177 10.83 18.71 -24.96
C VAL A 177 11.00 19.89 -25.90
N HIS A 178 10.23 20.96 -25.69
CA HIS A 178 10.23 22.17 -26.53
C HIS A 178 9.93 21.90 -28.02
N LYS A 179 9.01 20.97 -28.28
CA LYS A 179 8.63 20.57 -29.64
C LYS A 179 8.24 21.79 -30.49
N GLY A 180 8.89 21.96 -31.64
CA GLY A 180 8.64 23.04 -32.58
C GLY A 180 9.36 24.36 -32.26
N THR A 181 10.27 24.41 -31.29
CA THR A 181 11.12 25.57 -31.01
C THR A 181 12.59 25.29 -31.32
N PRO A 182 13.47 26.31 -31.42
CA PRO A 182 14.91 26.12 -31.60
C PRO A 182 15.58 25.30 -30.49
N GLU A 183 14.95 25.17 -29.32
CA GLU A 183 15.41 24.42 -28.15
C GLU A 183 14.90 22.97 -28.12
N GLU A 184 14.27 22.49 -29.20
CA GLU A 184 13.74 21.12 -29.28
C GLU A 184 14.84 20.08 -28.98
N ARG A 185 14.59 19.22 -28.00
CA ARG A 185 15.49 18.12 -27.65
C ARG A 185 14.72 16.86 -27.26
N LYS A 186 15.33 15.71 -27.53
CA LYS A 186 14.82 14.41 -27.07
C LYS A 186 15.50 14.02 -25.77
N ILE A 187 14.70 13.60 -24.80
CA ILE A 187 15.16 13.05 -23.53
C ILE A 187 14.73 11.59 -23.49
N GLU A 188 15.69 10.69 -23.25
CA GLU A 188 15.40 9.27 -23.03
C GLU A 188 14.66 9.10 -21.70
N VAL A 189 13.59 8.31 -21.71
CA VAL A 189 12.77 8.06 -20.53
C VAL A 189 12.70 6.57 -20.26
N VAL A 190 12.88 6.19 -18.99
CA VAL A 190 12.75 4.81 -18.52
C VAL A 190 11.55 4.72 -17.59
N PHE A 191 10.52 4.00 -18.03
CA PHE A 191 9.32 3.75 -17.22
C PHE A 191 9.53 2.55 -16.30
N LEU A 192 10.17 2.79 -15.14
CA LEU A 192 10.43 1.78 -14.11
C LEU A 192 9.21 0.90 -13.76
N PRO A 193 7.98 1.44 -13.61
CA PRO A 193 6.80 0.63 -13.36
C PRO A 193 6.53 -0.43 -14.43
N LEU A 194 6.78 -0.14 -15.72
CA LEU A 194 6.57 -1.10 -16.81
C LEU A 194 7.62 -2.22 -16.77
N LEU A 195 8.87 -1.89 -16.44
CA LEU A 195 9.95 -2.87 -16.32
C LEU A 195 9.70 -3.84 -15.15
N ALA A 196 9.29 -3.27 -14.01
CA ALA A 196 8.88 -4.04 -12.84
C ALA A 196 7.72 -4.99 -13.16
N MET A 197 6.76 -4.52 -13.95
CA MET A 197 5.62 -5.32 -14.38
C MET A 197 5.99 -6.47 -15.29
N ALA A 198 6.78 -6.19 -16.34
CA ALA A 198 7.27 -7.24 -17.22
C ALA A 198 8.03 -8.34 -16.45
N TRP A 199 8.76 -7.95 -15.40
CA TRP A 199 9.44 -8.92 -14.53
C TRP A 199 8.46 -9.77 -13.71
N LEU A 200 7.45 -9.16 -13.07
CA LEU A 200 6.44 -9.88 -12.29
C LEU A 200 5.63 -10.84 -13.17
N ASP A 201 5.24 -10.39 -14.37
CA ASP A 201 4.50 -11.21 -15.33
C ASP A 201 5.33 -12.41 -15.80
N ALA A 202 6.63 -12.20 -16.08
CA ALA A 202 7.53 -13.28 -16.43
C ALA A 202 7.73 -14.29 -15.27
N LYS A 203 7.83 -13.80 -14.03
CA LYS A 203 7.99 -14.65 -12.86
C LYS A 203 6.74 -15.52 -12.62
N TYR A 204 5.58 -14.89 -12.49
CA TYR A 204 4.36 -15.59 -12.09
C TYR A 204 3.62 -16.25 -13.26
N GLY A 205 3.89 -15.86 -14.50
CA GLY A 205 3.42 -16.53 -15.70
C GLY A 205 4.32 -17.67 -16.19
N GLY A 206 5.53 -17.80 -15.63
CA GLY A 206 6.54 -18.79 -16.02
C GLY A 206 6.53 -20.08 -15.19
N SER A 207 7.48 -20.98 -15.49
CA SER A 207 7.70 -22.24 -14.75
C SER A 207 8.09 -22.04 -13.28
N ASN A 208 8.62 -20.87 -12.94
CA ASN A 208 9.18 -20.57 -11.62
C ASN A 208 8.17 -19.82 -10.73
N CYS A 209 6.88 -19.87 -11.05
CA CYS A 209 5.84 -19.10 -10.37
C CYS A 209 5.72 -19.42 -8.86
N SER A 210 6.19 -20.60 -8.44
CA SER A 210 6.16 -21.05 -7.03
C SER A 210 7.51 -20.87 -6.31
N GLU A 211 8.55 -20.40 -6.99
CA GLU A 211 9.87 -20.21 -6.39
C GLU A 211 9.93 -18.87 -5.64
N LEU A 212 10.16 -18.95 -4.33
CA LEU A 212 10.41 -17.77 -3.51
C LEU A 212 11.83 -17.23 -3.74
N ASP A 213 11.96 -15.91 -3.67
CA ASP A 213 13.27 -15.27 -3.52
C ASP A 213 13.99 -15.86 -2.28
N PRO A 214 15.29 -16.21 -2.36
CA PRO A 214 16.04 -16.75 -1.23
C PRO A 214 15.93 -15.90 0.05
N ASP A 215 15.91 -14.57 -0.09
CA ASP A 215 15.77 -13.63 1.03
C ASP A 215 14.37 -13.63 1.65
N ASN A 216 13.39 -14.23 0.95
CA ASN A 216 12.01 -14.39 1.40
C ASN A 216 11.73 -15.79 1.96
N THR A 217 12.76 -16.63 2.12
CA THR A 217 12.55 -17.92 2.80
C THR A 217 12.14 -17.70 4.26
N PRO A 218 11.25 -18.55 4.81
CA PRO A 218 10.82 -18.42 6.19
C PRO A 218 12.02 -18.44 7.15
N PRO A 219 12.08 -17.54 8.14
CA PRO A 219 13.20 -17.49 9.06
C PRO A 219 13.26 -18.75 9.92
N THR A 220 14.45 -19.32 10.09
CA THR A 220 14.71 -20.46 10.99
C THR A 220 15.16 -20.04 12.39
N GLN A 221 15.57 -18.78 12.53
CA GLN A 221 16.22 -18.26 13.75
C GLN A 221 15.25 -17.52 14.68
N HIS A 222 14.06 -17.15 14.20
CA HIS A 222 13.05 -16.41 14.94
C HIS A 222 11.66 -16.69 14.37
N GLU A 223 10.64 -16.44 15.19
CA GLU A 223 9.24 -16.53 14.77
C GLU A 223 8.83 -15.33 13.91
N VAL A 224 7.84 -15.55 13.04
CA VAL A 224 7.17 -14.48 12.30
C VAL A 224 6.24 -13.76 13.27
N ASN A 225 6.50 -12.47 13.51
CA ASN A 225 5.79 -11.68 14.52
C ASN A 225 4.58 -10.92 13.96
N LEU A 226 4.45 -10.79 12.63
CA LEU A 226 3.40 -9.96 12.04
C LEU A 226 2.00 -10.45 12.43
N GLN A 227 1.26 -9.59 13.14
CA GLN A 227 -0.11 -9.83 13.58
C GLN A 227 -1.10 -8.94 12.84
N THR A 228 -0.76 -7.67 12.67
CA THR A 228 -1.62 -6.67 12.02
C THR A 228 -0.97 -6.16 10.75
N LEU A 229 -1.66 -6.33 9.63
CA LEU A 229 -1.28 -5.76 8.33
C LEU A 229 -2.34 -4.75 7.90
N GLU A 230 -1.91 -3.52 7.65
CA GLU A 230 -2.75 -2.47 7.09
C GLU A 230 -2.17 -1.99 5.76
N ILE A 231 -3.00 -1.95 4.72
CA ILE A 231 -2.64 -1.41 3.41
C ILE A 231 -3.73 -0.44 2.99
N VAL A 232 -3.38 0.84 2.85
CA VAL A 232 -4.34 1.93 2.79
C VAL A 232 -4.16 2.72 1.49
N GLU A 233 -5.22 2.78 0.70
CA GLU A 233 -5.36 3.50 -0.56
C GLU A 233 -4.34 3.11 -1.66
N ASN A 234 -4.42 3.80 -2.80
CA ASN A 234 -3.68 3.52 -4.05
C ASN A 234 -4.00 2.17 -4.66
N ASP A 235 -3.11 1.17 -4.54
CA ASP A 235 -3.30 -0.17 -5.08
C ASP A 235 -3.27 -1.23 -3.97
N ALA A 236 -3.98 -0.96 -2.86
CA ALA A 236 -3.95 -1.76 -1.65
C ALA A 236 -4.25 -3.26 -1.86
N LEU A 237 -5.26 -3.61 -2.67
CA LEU A 237 -5.59 -5.02 -2.95
C LEU A 237 -4.50 -5.69 -3.80
N CYS A 238 -3.94 -4.93 -4.74
CA CYS A 238 -2.83 -5.33 -5.58
C CYS A 238 -1.54 -5.54 -4.77
N THR A 239 -1.23 -4.61 -3.86
CA THR A 239 -0.11 -4.69 -2.91
C THR A 239 -0.26 -5.89 -2.00
N PHE A 240 -1.45 -6.14 -1.45
CA PHE A 240 -1.74 -7.34 -0.67
C PHE A 240 -1.45 -8.63 -1.46
N ALA A 241 -1.90 -8.72 -2.71
CA ALA A 241 -1.65 -9.87 -3.56
C ALA A 241 -0.16 -10.08 -3.85
N ARG A 242 0.59 -9.01 -4.17
CA ARG A 242 2.05 -9.07 -4.39
C ARG A 242 2.79 -9.51 -3.12
N MET A 243 2.41 -8.96 -1.97
CA MET A 243 3.01 -9.34 -0.68
C MET A 243 2.71 -10.81 -0.35
N THR A 244 1.49 -11.28 -0.62
CA THR A 244 1.09 -12.68 -0.36
C THR A 244 1.89 -13.66 -1.21
N LEU A 245 2.13 -13.34 -2.50
CA LEU A 245 2.94 -14.16 -3.40
C LEU A 245 4.41 -14.20 -2.97
N ALA A 246 4.97 -13.05 -2.62
CA ALA A 246 6.39 -12.93 -2.30
C ALA A 246 6.74 -13.39 -0.88
N LEU A 247 5.83 -13.18 0.08
CA LEU A 247 6.03 -13.38 1.52
C LEU A 247 4.87 -14.18 2.16
N PRO A 248 4.57 -15.40 1.68
CA PRO A 248 3.43 -16.17 2.16
C PRO A 248 3.51 -16.48 3.66
N HIS A 249 4.72 -16.72 4.20
CA HIS A 249 4.94 -16.97 5.63
C HIS A 249 4.66 -15.75 6.51
N VAL A 250 4.89 -14.54 5.99
CA VAL A 250 4.63 -13.29 6.71
C VAL A 250 3.13 -13.00 6.70
N VAL A 251 2.52 -13.00 5.51
CA VAL A 251 1.11 -12.65 5.35
C VAL A 251 0.21 -13.70 6.01
N GLY A 252 0.49 -15.00 5.81
CA GLY A 252 -0.29 -16.10 6.37
C GLY A 252 -0.40 -16.11 7.90
N ASN A 253 0.54 -15.46 8.60
CA ASN A 253 0.54 -15.36 10.07
C ASN A 253 -0.41 -14.26 10.61
N THR A 254 -0.90 -13.37 9.75
CA THR A 254 -1.70 -12.21 10.17
C THR A 254 -3.03 -12.61 10.80
N SER A 255 -3.34 -12.01 11.94
CA SER A 255 -4.61 -12.18 12.66
C SER A 255 -5.58 -11.01 12.45
N ALA A 256 -5.05 -9.84 12.07
CA ALA A 256 -5.81 -8.67 11.66
C ALA A 256 -5.33 -8.15 10.29
N LEU A 257 -6.26 -8.03 9.35
CA LEU A 257 -6.00 -7.54 7.99
C LEU A 257 -6.92 -6.36 7.72
N HIS A 258 -6.32 -5.23 7.39
CA HIS A 258 -7.02 -4.02 7.03
C HIS A 258 -6.63 -3.57 5.62
N LEU A 259 -7.61 -3.46 4.72
CA LEU A 259 -7.41 -3.04 3.35
C LEU A 259 -8.36 -1.89 3.02
N SER A 260 -7.83 -0.77 2.52
CA SER A 260 -8.63 0.34 2.02
C SER A 260 -8.27 0.62 0.57
N SER A 261 -9.25 0.58 -0.32
CA SER A 261 -9.10 0.94 -1.72
C SER A 261 -10.33 1.72 -2.15
N THR A 262 -10.34 3.02 -1.84
CA THR A 262 -11.54 3.87 -1.98
C THR A 262 -11.32 5.09 -2.86
N ASN A 263 -10.07 5.41 -3.20
CA ASN A 263 -9.70 6.61 -3.95
C ASN A 263 -9.95 6.54 -5.48
N GLY A 264 -10.46 5.42 -6.00
CA GLY A 264 -10.75 5.26 -7.43
C GLY A 264 -9.50 5.09 -8.31
N CYS A 265 -8.32 4.86 -7.70
CA CYS A 265 -7.13 4.45 -8.41
C CYS A 265 -7.29 3.05 -9.02
N CYS A 266 -6.46 2.74 -10.01
CA CYS A 266 -6.45 1.41 -10.62
C CYS A 266 -5.85 0.37 -9.67
N GLU A 267 -6.70 -0.35 -8.96
CA GLU A 267 -6.38 -1.70 -8.51
C GLU A 267 -6.16 -2.62 -9.71
N PHE A 268 -5.36 -3.68 -9.52
CA PHE A 268 -5.22 -4.78 -10.50
C PHE A 268 -4.75 -4.36 -11.91
N GLN A 269 -4.13 -3.19 -12.08
CA GLN A 269 -3.33 -2.90 -13.29
C GLN A 269 -2.19 -3.91 -13.47
N LYS A 270 -1.79 -4.51 -12.35
CA LYS A 270 -0.50 -5.16 -12.15
C LYS A 270 -0.59 -6.57 -11.56
N THR A 271 -1.79 -7.01 -11.25
CA THR A 271 -2.11 -8.37 -10.80
C THR A 271 -3.51 -8.71 -11.31
N ASN A 272 -3.85 -9.99 -11.32
CA ASN A 272 -5.21 -10.40 -11.66
C ASN A 272 -6.10 -10.24 -10.42
N GLU A 273 -7.27 -9.62 -10.55
CA GLU A 273 -8.26 -9.52 -9.47
C GLU A 273 -8.63 -10.88 -8.86
N LYS A 274 -8.51 -11.96 -9.65
CA LYS A 274 -8.68 -13.35 -9.18
C LYS A 274 -7.69 -13.74 -8.07
N MET A 275 -6.52 -13.12 -8.00
CA MET A 275 -5.54 -13.39 -6.93
C MET A 275 -6.10 -12.99 -5.57
N PHE A 276 -6.72 -11.80 -5.45
CA PHE A 276 -7.36 -11.39 -4.20
C PHE A 276 -8.49 -12.35 -3.81
N VAL A 277 -9.30 -12.74 -4.79
CA VAL A 277 -10.39 -13.71 -4.64
C VAL A 277 -9.88 -15.07 -4.13
N GLN A 278 -8.68 -15.48 -4.55
CA GLN A 278 -8.07 -16.73 -4.13
C GLN A 278 -7.38 -16.64 -2.77
N PHE A 279 -6.68 -15.54 -2.47
CA PHE A 279 -5.87 -15.43 -1.25
C PHE A 279 -6.68 -15.15 0.00
N LEU A 280 -7.68 -14.26 -0.08
CA LEU A 280 -8.43 -13.87 1.12
C LEU A 280 -9.07 -15.08 1.84
N PRO A 281 -9.74 -16.04 1.17
CA PRO A 281 -10.31 -17.22 1.82
C PRO A 281 -9.29 -18.15 2.49
N GLN A 282 -8.02 -18.11 2.06
CA GLN A 282 -6.95 -18.98 2.56
C GLN A 282 -6.30 -18.44 3.85
N MET A 283 -6.74 -17.29 4.35
CA MET A 283 -6.19 -16.68 5.56
C MET A 283 -6.75 -17.33 6.84
N GLU A 284 -6.26 -18.53 7.17
CA GLU A 284 -6.77 -19.37 8.27
C GLU A 284 -6.58 -18.73 9.67
N ASN A 285 -5.59 -17.88 9.83
CA ASN A 285 -5.32 -17.19 11.10
C ASN A 285 -6.16 -15.91 11.29
N LEU A 286 -6.81 -15.43 10.22
CA LEU A 286 -7.47 -14.13 10.21
C LEU A 286 -8.69 -14.14 11.14
N LYS A 287 -8.69 -13.24 12.12
CA LYS A 287 -9.79 -13.03 13.08
C LYS A 287 -10.50 -11.69 12.88
N THR A 288 -9.78 -10.69 12.40
CA THR A 288 -10.30 -9.34 12.17
C THR A 288 -10.06 -8.95 10.72
N LEU A 289 -11.13 -8.67 9.99
CA LEU A 289 -11.06 -8.13 8.64
C LEU A 289 -11.72 -6.75 8.62
N GLN A 290 -10.96 -5.73 8.23
CA GLN A 290 -11.51 -4.41 7.89
C GLN A 290 -11.25 -4.16 6.41
N LEU A 291 -12.33 -4.05 5.64
CA LEU A 291 -12.28 -3.98 4.19
C LEU A 291 -13.11 -2.79 3.72
N SER A 292 -12.43 -1.76 3.21
CA SER A 292 -13.06 -0.63 2.53
C SER A 292 -12.76 -0.73 1.04
N VAL A 293 -13.73 -1.13 0.22
CA VAL A 293 -13.49 -1.42 -1.20
C VAL A 293 -14.48 -0.64 -2.06
N GLY A 294 -13.96 0.19 -2.95
CA GLY A 294 -14.75 0.93 -3.94
C GLY A 294 -15.13 0.10 -5.16
N GLU A 295 -15.42 0.78 -6.27
CA GLU A 295 -15.68 0.17 -7.58
C GLU A 295 -14.36 -0.14 -8.31
N VAL A 296 -13.57 -1.03 -7.72
CA VAL A 296 -12.18 -1.29 -8.16
C VAL A 296 -12.01 -2.57 -8.96
N PHE A 297 -12.99 -3.47 -8.92
CA PHE A 297 -13.00 -4.70 -9.71
C PHE A 297 -13.46 -4.42 -11.14
N ARG A 298 -12.85 -5.10 -12.12
CA ARG A 298 -13.28 -5.06 -13.52
C ARG A 298 -14.52 -5.93 -13.72
N ASP A 299 -14.53 -7.11 -13.11
CA ASP A 299 -15.71 -7.97 -13.06
C ASP A 299 -16.55 -7.63 -11.81
N GLU A 300 -17.69 -6.98 -12.02
CA GLU A 300 -18.65 -6.61 -10.98
C GLU A 300 -19.13 -7.83 -10.15
N SER A 301 -19.07 -9.04 -10.71
CA SER A 301 -19.45 -10.25 -10.00
C SER A 301 -18.55 -10.56 -8.80
N HIS A 302 -17.29 -10.11 -8.82
CA HIS A 302 -16.38 -10.24 -7.68
C HIS A 302 -16.82 -9.38 -6.50
N LEU A 303 -17.25 -8.14 -6.75
CA LEU A 303 -17.77 -7.26 -5.72
C LEU A 303 -19.12 -7.78 -5.17
N LEU A 304 -20.02 -8.20 -6.06
CA LEU A 304 -21.32 -8.78 -5.68
C LEU A 304 -21.18 -10.08 -4.89
N GLY A 305 -20.15 -10.88 -5.19
CA GLY A 305 -19.84 -12.14 -4.54
C GLY A 305 -18.88 -12.04 -3.35
N LEU A 306 -18.43 -10.83 -2.97
CA LEU A 306 -17.35 -10.62 -2.00
C LEU A 306 -17.59 -11.32 -0.65
N TYR A 307 -18.84 -11.36 -0.18
CA TYR A 307 -19.19 -12.03 1.08
C TYR A 307 -18.81 -13.50 1.13
N ARG A 308 -18.76 -14.18 -0.03
CA ARG A 308 -18.40 -15.60 -0.13
C ARG A 308 -16.92 -15.85 0.12
N LEU A 309 -16.10 -14.80 0.05
CA LEU A 309 -14.65 -14.87 0.16
C LEU A 309 -14.16 -14.70 1.61
N PHE A 310 -15.04 -14.32 2.53
CA PHE A 310 -14.68 -14.07 3.91
C PHE A 310 -14.28 -15.37 4.63
N PRO A 311 -13.09 -15.42 5.27
CA PRO A 311 -12.67 -16.58 6.03
C PRO A 311 -13.66 -16.93 7.15
N ARG A 312 -13.96 -18.22 7.32
CA ARG A 312 -14.89 -18.67 8.37
C ARG A 312 -14.39 -18.42 9.80
N THR A 313 -13.11 -18.10 9.93
CA THR A 313 -12.37 -17.84 11.18
C THR A 313 -12.61 -16.44 11.75
N LEU A 314 -13.26 -15.56 10.99
CA LEU A 314 -13.51 -14.19 11.41
C LEU A 314 -14.39 -14.11 12.65
N THR A 315 -13.94 -13.27 13.59
CA THR A 315 -14.67 -12.87 14.79
C THR A 315 -15.11 -11.40 14.71
N THR A 316 -14.43 -10.61 13.88
CA THR A 316 -14.72 -9.18 13.65
C THR A 316 -14.67 -8.92 12.15
N LEU A 317 -15.76 -8.37 11.60
CA LEU A 317 -15.84 -7.93 10.21
C LEU A 317 -16.27 -6.47 10.16
N ARG A 318 -15.50 -5.64 9.48
CA ARG A 318 -15.84 -4.25 9.19
C ARG A 318 -15.78 -4.06 7.69
N LEU A 319 -16.93 -3.81 7.06
CA LEU A 319 -17.04 -3.72 5.62
C LEU A 319 -17.61 -2.36 5.21
N ARG A 320 -16.85 -1.64 4.37
CA ARG A 320 -17.31 -0.44 3.68
C ARG A 320 -17.28 -0.67 2.17
N GLY A 321 -18.37 -0.37 1.48
CA GLY A 321 -18.49 -0.62 0.03
C GLY A 321 -19.35 0.38 -0.72
N PRO A 322 -19.57 0.16 -2.04
CA PRO A 322 -20.36 1.05 -2.88
C PRO A 322 -21.85 0.98 -2.57
N ALA A 323 -22.51 2.13 -2.51
CA ALA A 323 -23.95 2.23 -2.21
C ALA A 323 -24.82 1.47 -3.22
N MET A 324 -24.40 1.46 -4.51
CA MET A 324 -25.08 0.72 -5.58
C MET A 324 -25.18 -0.79 -5.33
N LEU A 325 -24.30 -1.37 -4.50
CA LEU A 325 -24.30 -2.80 -4.18
C LEU A 325 -25.65 -3.25 -3.58
N THR A 326 -26.25 -2.37 -2.77
CA THR A 326 -27.52 -2.64 -2.07
C THR A 326 -28.74 -2.62 -2.98
N GLN A 327 -28.60 -2.10 -4.20
CA GLN A 327 -29.68 -2.05 -5.20
C GLN A 327 -29.70 -3.28 -6.10
N SER A 328 -28.65 -4.11 -6.05
CA SER A 328 -28.60 -5.37 -6.80
C SER A 328 -29.58 -6.38 -6.23
N ASP A 329 -30.25 -7.14 -7.10
CA ASP A 329 -31.07 -8.29 -6.70
C ASP A 329 -30.29 -9.32 -5.87
N ARG A 330 -28.97 -9.39 -6.08
CA ARG A 330 -28.05 -10.28 -5.35
C ARG A 330 -27.77 -9.83 -3.93
N TRP A 331 -28.20 -8.63 -3.51
CA TRP A 331 -28.12 -8.20 -2.12
C TRP A 331 -28.92 -9.12 -1.18
N LYS A 332 -30.00 -9.73 -1.67
CA LYS A 332 -30.75 -10.74 -0.89
C LYS A 332 -29.88 -11.92 -0.49
N GLU A 333 -28.92 -12.32 -1.33
CA GLU A 333 -27.98 -13.38 -0.98
C GLU A 333 -27.07 -12.98 0.21
N TRP A 334 -26.74 -11.69 0.31
CA TRP A 334 -26.01 -11.16 1.48
C TRP A 334 -26.88 -11.26 2.73
N GLU A 335 -28.13 -10.79 2.65
CA GLU A 335 -29.08 -10.88 3.77
C GLU A 335 -29.25 -12.34 4.24
N GLU A 336 -29.45 -13.28 3.32
CA GLU A 336 -29.55 -14.72 3.61
C GLU A 336 -28.28 -15.30 4.24
N ALA A 337 -27.11 -14.94 3.72
CA ALA A 337 -25.83 -15.38 4.26
C ALA A 337 -25.65 -14.86 5.69
N PHE A 338 -25.85 -13.56 5.95
CA PHE A 338 -25.68 -12.98 7.27
C PHE A 338 -26.75 -13.47 8.28
N ALA A 339 -27.93 -13.90 7.82
CA ALA A 339 -28.93 -14.57 8.66
C ALA A 339 -28.54 -16.02 9.02
N SER A 340 -27.73 -16.69 8.19
CA SER A 340 -27.36 -18.10 8.39
C SER A 340 -26.31 -18.29 9.47
N ARG A 341 -26.57 -19.17 10.45
CA ARG A 341 -25.59 -19.53 11.49
C ARG A 341 -24.35 -20.28 10.97
N THR A 342 -24.41 -20.85 9.76
CA THR A 342 -23.28 -21.58 9.17
C THR A 342 -22.27 -20.66 8.48
N PHE A 343 -22.72 -19.46 8.08
CA PHE A 343 -21.92 -18.41 7.48
C PHE A 343 -21.27 -17.56 8.58
N LEU A 344 -19.93 -17.49 8.59
CA LEU A 344 -19.13 -16.86 9.64
C LEU A 344 -19.59 -17.25 11.07
N PRO A 345 -19.46 -18.54 11.44
CA PRO A 345 -20.05 -19.05 12.69
C PRO A 345 -19.46 -18.43 13.96
N GLY A 346 -18.21 -17.93 13.89
CA GLY A 346 -17.51 -17.28 15.00
C GLY A 346 -17.67 -15.76 15.08
N LEU A 347 -18.46 -15.14 14.19
CA LEU A 347 -18.59 -13.68 14.12
C LEU A 347 -19.22 -13.12 15.40
N ARG A 348 -18.55 -12.15 16.02
CA ARG A 348 -18.99 -11.48 17.25
C ARG A 348 -19.28 -10.00 17.02
N ARG A 349 -18.52 -9.36 16.13
CA ARG A 349 -18.63 -7.92 15.84
C ARG A 349 -18.76 -7.68 14.34
N LEU A 350 -19.71 -6.84 13.96
CA LEU A 350 -19.98 -6.44 12.59
C LEU A 350 -20.12 -4.91 12.52
N SER A 351 -19.42 -4.29 11.58
CA SER A 351 -19.74 -2.94 11.10
C SER A 351 -19.93 -3.02 9.59
N ILE A 352 -21.02 -2.46 9.07
CA ILE A 352 -21.30 -2.45 7.64
C ILE A 352 -21.77 -1.07 7.21
N GLN A 353 -21.20 -0.55 6.12
CA GLN A 353 -21.56 0.74 5.55
C GLN A 353 -21.45 0.68 4.03
N MET A 354 -22.51 1.04 3.31
CA MET A 354 -22.51 1.07 1.84
C MET A 354 -22.75 2.50 1.39
N ASP A 355 -21.71 3.32 1.43
CA ASP A 355 -21.77 4.77 1.22
C ASP A 355 -20.79 5.28 0.14
N LEU A 356 -19.99 4.40 -0.46
CA LEU A 356 -19.07 4.80 -1.51
C LEU A 356 -19.84 5.00 -2.83
N CYS A 357 -19.50 6.08 -3.55
CA CYS A 357 -20.07 6.41 -4.84
C CYS A 357 -19.01 7.09 -5.70
N TYR A 358 -19.07 6.86 -7.01
CA TYR A 358 -18.07 7.29 -7.96
C TYR A 358 -18.71 7.89 -9.21
N GLU A 359 -18.06 8.92 -9.74
CA GLU A 359 -18.33 9.48 -11.06
C GLU A 359 -17.15 9.16 -11.97
N ASP A 360 -17.45 8.75 -13.21
CA ASP A 360 -16.41 8.61 -14.24
C ASP A 360 -15.84 9.99 -14.55
N ARG A 361 -14.50 10.10 -14.60
CA ARG A 361 -13.88 11.30 -15.15
C ARG A 361 -13.99 11.32 -16.67
N GLU A 362 -14.00 12.52 -17.23
CA GLU A 362 -13.98 12.71 -18.69
C GLU A 362 -12.83 11.91 -19.32
N ARG A 363 -13.18 11.16 -20.37
CA ARG A 363 -12.35 10.14 -21.01
C ARG A 363 -11.05 10.70 -21.63
N ASP A 364 -11.02 12.01 -21.89
CA ASP A 364 -9.88 12.74 -22.46
C ASP A 364 -8.93 13.33 -21.41
N SER A 365 -9.25 13.21 -20.12
CA SER A 365 -8.34 13.62 -19.06
C SER A 365 -7.27 12.56 -18.87
N ALA A 366 -6.03 12.87 -19.27
CA ALA A 366 -4.82 12.12 -18.93
C ALA A 366 -4.52 12.10 -17.40
N SER A 367 -5.51 12.42 -16.55
CA SER A 367 -5.34 12.60 -15.11
C SER A 367 -5.92 11.43 -14.34
N TRP A 368 -5.05 10.68 -13.65
CA TRP A 368 -5.47 9.72 -12.64
C TRP A 368 -6.03 10.44 -11.40
N PRO A 369 -6.94 9.81 -10.62
CA PRO A 369 -7.63 8.52 -10.83
C PRO A 369 -8.73 8.55 -11.91
N LEU A 370 -9.10 7.39 -12.48
CA LEU A 370 -10.15 7.24 -13.52
C LEU A 370 -11.55 7.57 -13.02
N LYS A 371 -11.82 7.22 -11.76
CA LYS A 371 -13.08 7.50 -11.09
C LYS A 371 -12.84 8.49 -9.97
N ARG A 372 -13.75 9.46 -9.84
CA ARG A 372 -13.73 10.43 -8.75
C ARG A 372 -14.77 10.03 -7.72
N ARG A 373 -14.34 9.90 -6.46
CA ARG A 373 -15.29 9.71 -5.35
C ARG A 373 -16.21 10.93 -5.23
N THR A 374 -17.51 10.67 -5.15
CA THR A 374 -18.58 11.65 -5.01
C THR A 374 -19.50 11.27 -3.84
N GLU A 375 -20.45 12.13 -3.52
CA GLU A 375 -21.52 11.79 -2.56
C GLU A 375 -22.62 11.01 -3.28
N PRO A 376 -23.11 9.90 -2.71
CA PRO A 376 -24.23 9.17 -3.30
C PRO A 376 -25.49 10.06 -3.34
N PRO A 377 -26.31 9.98 -4.41
CA PRO A 377 -27.62 10.62 -4.43
C PRO A 377 -28.44 10.27 -3.19
N GLU A 378 -29.26 11.20 -2.70
CA GLU A 378 -29.97 11.04 -1.43
C GLU A 378 -30.83 9.76 -1.39
N GLU A 379 -31.56 9.46 -2.46
CA GLU A 379 -32.38 8.25 -2.57
C GLU A 379 -31.53 6.98 -2.45
N MET A 380 -30.37 6.94 -3.13
CA MET A 380 -29.43 5.83 -3.07
C MET A 380 -28.85 5.68 -1.67
N ARG A 381 -28.47 6.78 -1.03
CA ARG A 381 -27.95 6.80 0.35
C ARG A 381 -28.98 6.27 1.35
N LEU A 382 -30.24 6.71 1.25
CA LEU A 382 -31.32 6.23 2.10
C LEU A 382 -31.59 4.74 1.90
N ALA A 383 -31.64 4.28 0.64
CA ALA A 383 -31.82 2.87 0.31
C ALA A 383 -30.68 2.00 0.86
N ALA A 384 -29.42 2.45 0.69
CA ALA A 384 -28.25 1.73 1.17
C ALA A 384 -28.18 1.65 2.70
N ASN A 385 -28.53 2.74 3.39
CA ASN A 385 -28.65 2.76 4.85
C ASN A 385 -29.73 1.78 5.33
N ALA A 386 -30.92 1.79 4.71
CA ALA A 386 -31.99 0.85 5.05
C ALA A 386 -31.59 -0.61 4.81
N ALA A 387 -30.83 -0.89 3.74
CA ALA A 387 -30.30 -2.21 3.44
C ALA A 387 -29.24 -2.68 4.45
N CYS A 388 -28.32 -1.79 4.85
CA CYS A 388 -27.34 -2.05 5.89
C CYS A 388 -28.01 -2.33 7.24
N GLU A 389 -29.06 -1.58 7.61
CA GLU A 389 -29.81 -1.80 8.84
C GLU A 389 -30.55 -3.14 8.84
N ARG A 390 -31.17 -3.54 7.72
CA ARG A 390 -31.80 -4.88 7.60
C ARG A 390 -30.77 -5.99 7.79
N LEU A 391 -29.63 -5.92 7.10
CA LEU A 391 -28.54 -6.89 7.26
C LEU A 391 -28.01 -6.91 8.70
N GLY A 392 -27.83 -5.73 9.31
CA GLY A 392 -27.45 -5.59 10.71
C GLY A 392 -28.46 -6.24 11.66
N ALA A 393 -29.77 -6.05 11.44
CA ALA A 393 -30.81 -6.70 12.24
C ALA A 393 -30.75 -8.23 12.13
N LEU A 394 -30.51 -8.77 10.93
CA LEU A 394 -30.32 -10.22 10.72
C LEU A 394 -29.10 -10.73 11.49
N ALA A 395 -27.97 -10.02 11.46
CA ALA A 395 -26.79 -10.37 12.25
C ALA A 395 -27.05 -10.30 13.77
N ARG A 396 -27.76 -9.26 14.26
CA ARG A 396 -28.16 -9.13 15.68
C ARG A 396 -29.03 -10.31 16.13
N SER A 397 -29.91 -10.82 15.28
CA SER A 397 -30.75 -12.00 15.59
C SER A 397 -29.94 -13.26 15.89
N ARG A 398 -28.68 -13.33 15.46
CA ARG A 398 -27.72 -14.40 15.75
C ARG A 398 -26.86 -14.14 16.99
N GLY A 399 -27.01 -12.99 17.64
CA GLY A 399 -26.16 -12.56 18.76
C GLY A 399 -24.88 -11.83 18.35
N VAL A 400 -24.78 -11.35 17.11
CA VAL A 400 -23.64 -10.52 16.66
C VAL A 400 -23.86 -9.07 17.13
N SER A 401 -22.83 -8.47 17.72
CA SER A 401 -22.82 -7.04 18.04
C SER A 401 -22.61 -6.23 16.76
N VAL A 402 -23.59 -5.40 16.41
CA VAL A 402 -23.49 -4.49 15.25
C VAL A 402 -23.11 -3.11 15.74
N GLU A 403 -21.95 -2.64 15.31
CA GLU A 403 -21.29 -1.41 15.73
C GLU A 403 -21.28 -0.40 14.58
N GLU A 404 -21.34 0.89 14.90
CA GLU A 404 -21.12 1.95 13.92
C GLU A 404 -19.75 1.81 13.25
N MET A 405 -19.70 2.09 11.95
CA MET A 405 -18.43 2.13 11.24
C MET A 405 -17.62 3.31 11.76
N GLN A 406 -16.45 3.03 12.32
CA GLN A 406 -15.48 4.08 12.62
C GLN A 406 -14.74 4.41 11.33
N ASP A 407 -14.97 5.62 10.82
CA ASP A 407 -14.24 6.13 9.66
C ASP A 407 -12.73 6.06 9.92
N TRP A 408 -11.98 5.73 8.88
CA TRP A 408 -10.51 5.55 8.84
C TRP A 408 -9.69 6.81 9.16
N GLY A 409 -10.15 7.66 10.08
CA GLY A 409 -9.35 8.70 10.72
C GLY A 409 -8.49 8.15 11.87
N ARG A 410 -7.68 7.12 11.60
CA ARG A 410 -6.63 6.55 12.49
C ARG A 410 -7.16 5.79 13.71
N LEU A 411 -6.74 4.53 13.86
CA LEU A 411 -6.83 3.80 15.13
C LEU A 411 -6.25 4.67 16.24
N ARG A 412 -7.06 4.97 17.25
CA ARG A 412 -6.56 5.43 18.54
C ARG A 412 -5.84 4.24 19.17
N VAL A 413 -4.53 4.33 19.29
CA VAL A 413 -3.80 3.64 20.35
C VAL A 413 -3.19 4.72 21.21
#